data_AF-A0A354FDI5-F1
#
_entry.id   AF-A0A354FDI5-F1
#
_cell.length_a   1.000
_cell.length_b   1.000
_cell.length_c   1.000
_cell.angle_alpha   90.00
_cell.angle_beta   90.00
_cell.angle_gamma   90.00
#
_symmetry.space_group_name_H-M   'P 1'
#
loop_
_entity.id
_entity.type
_entity.pdbx_description
1 polymer ?
#
loop_
_entity_poly.entity_id
_entity_poly.type
_entity_poly.pdbx_seq_one_letter_code
_entity_poly.pdbx_strand_id
1 'polypeptide(L)'
;AWINEHLCRGLLRVRTECSDDKKLAAPYLNSFVGGHGVETVGCTVGFAQRNYDGVIQLAPLTCMPEIVAHSVFPAVSEDYQIPLLTFYLDELSGEAGLQTRLEAFVDLISAYSRKKEGVL
;
A
#
# COMPACT_ATOMS: atom_id res chain seq x y z
N ALA A 1 6.83 12.42 7.38
CA ALA A 1 7.06 11.48 8.50
C ALA A 1 6.22 11.91 9.69
N TRP A 2 5.48 10.99 10.30
CA TRP A 2 4.47 11.23 11.34
C TRP A 2 4.89 12.19 12.45
N ILE A 3 6.12 12.05 12.98
CA ILE A 3 6.69 12.92 14.04
C ILE A 3 6.77 14.38 13.57
N ASN A 4 7.23 14.62 12.35
CA ASN A 4 7.34 15.98 11.85
C ASN A 4 5.96 16.65 11.69
N GLU A 5 4.97 15.87 11.28
CA GLU A 5 3.61 16.35 11.00
C GLU A 5 2.81 16.62 12.28
N HIS A 6 2.92 15.76 13.29
CA HIS A 6 2.15 15.86 14.53
C HIS A 6 2.89 16.55 15.67
N LEU A 7 4.23 16.53 15.67
CA LEU A 7 5.07 17.03 16.76
C LEU A 7 5.80 18.32 16.38
N CYS A 8 6.24 18.45 15.11
CA CYS A 8 7.00 19.61 14.64
C CYS A 8 6.23 20.55 13.71
N ARG A 9 4.90 20.38 13.53
CA ARG A 9 4.07 21.21 12.62
C ARG A 9 4.67 21.38 11.21
N GLY A 10 5.38 20.37 10.71
CA GLY A 10 6.00 20.42 9.39
C GLY A 10 7.23 21.34 9.28
N LEU A 11 7.84 21.74 10.40
CA LEU A 11 9.03 22.62 10.42
C LEU A 11 10.25 21.97 9.74
N LEU A 12 10.36 20.64 9.77
CA LEU A 12 11.39 19.93 9.02
C LEU A 12 10.88 19.63 7.61
N ARG A 13 11.67 19.92 6.57
CA ARG A 13 11.41 19.45 5.19
C ARG A 13 11.71 17.96 5.08
N VAL A 14 10.88 17.14 5.72
CA VAL A 14 10.90 15.70 5.51
C VAL A 14 10.11 15.43 4.25
N ARG A 15 10.74 14.78 3.26
CA ARG A 15 10.08 14.33 2.03
C ARG A 15 8.95 13.38 2.42
N THR A 16 7.71 13.82 2.24
CA THR A 16 6.54 12.97 2.41
C THR A 16 6.21 12.37 1.06
N GLU A 17 6.50 11.07 0.88
CA GLU A 17 6.23 10.37 -0.38
C GLU A 17 4.72 10.29 -0.67
N CYS A 18 3.87 10.24 0.36
CA CYS A 18 2.41 10.28 0.22
C CYS A 18 1.84 11.63 0.67
N SER A 19 1.77 12.58 -0.27
CA SER A 19 0.96 13.80 -0.09
C SER A 19 -0.46 13.55 -0.58
N ASP A 20 -1.46 14.25 0.00
CA ASP A 20 -2.88 14.19 -0.40
C ASP A 20 -3.56 12.80 -0.28
N ASP A 21 -3.01 11.92 0.54
CA ASP A 21 -3.54 10.58 0.84
C ASP A 21 -5.04 10.56 1.17
N LYS A 22 -5.55 11.48 1.98
CA LYS A 22 -6.98 11.59 2.31
C LYS A 22 -7.87 11.80 1.08
N LYS A 23 -7.41 12.59 0.12
CA LYS A 23 -8.16 12.83 -1.14
C LYS A 23 -8.11 11.59 -2.02
N LEU A 24 -6.95 10.96 -2.12
CA LEU A 24 -6.74 9.76 -2.92
C LEU A 24 -7.47 8.53 -2.35
N ALA A 25 -7.61 8.45 -1.02
CA ALA A 25 -8.32 7.38 -0.34
C ALA A 25 -9.84 7.54 -0.36
N ALA A 26 -10.36 8.77 -0.49
CA ALA A 26 -11.78 9.07 -0.37
C ALA A 26 -12.73 8.21 -1.24
N PRO A 27 -12.39 7.80 -2.48
CA PRO A 27 -13.24 6.90 -3.28
C PRO A 27 -13.39 5.51 -2.68
N TYR A 28 -12.43 5.07 -1.88
CA TYR A 28 -12.36 3.70 -1.36
C TYR A 28 -12.62 3.60 0.15
N LEU A 29 -12.23 4.63 0.90
CA LEU A 29 -12.32 4.68 2.35
C LEU A 29 -12.65 6.10 2.81
N ASN A 30 -13.95 6.39 2.92
CA ASN A 30 -14.47 7.71 3.31
C ASN A 30 -14.68 7.89 4.82
N SER A 31 -14.41 6.84 5.60
CA SER A 31 -14.70 6.78 7.03
C SER A 31 -13.40 6.73 7.83
N PHE A 32 -13.37 7.40 8.99
CA PHE A 32 -12.24 7.34 9.89
C PHE A 32 -12.19 5.97 10.58
N VAL A 33 -11.15 5.19 10.28
CA VAL A 33 -10.95 3.84 10.84
C VAL A 33 -9.91 3.79 11.96
N GLY A 34 -9.38 4.95 12.37
CA GLY A 34 -8.23 5.03 13.27
C GLY A 34 -6.92 4.60 12.61
N GLY A 35 -5.80 4.74 13.34
CA GLY A 35 -4.48 4.37 12.84
C GLY A 35 -4.11 5.05 11.52
N HIS A 36 -3.52 4.29 10.60
CA HIS A 36 -3.02 4.77 9.31
C HIS A 36 -3.80 4.19 8.11
N GLY A 37 -5.01 3.65 8.31
CA GLY A 37 -5.73 2.96 7.24
C GLY A 37 -6.05 3.85 6.03
N VAL A 38 -6.41 5.11 6.27
CA VAL A 38 -6.68 6.10 5.20
C VAL A 38 -5.39 6.47 4.48
N GLU A 39 -4.32 6.70 5.24
CA GLU A 39 -2.99 7.00 4.74
C GLU A 39 -2.44 5.85 3.88
N THR A 40 -2.57 4.60 4.33
CA THR A 40 -2.15 3.40 3.59
C THR A 40 -2.86 3.27 2.25
N VAL A 41 -4.20 3.45 2.21
CA VAL A 41 -4.97 3.40 0.96
C VAL A 41 -4.57 4.56 0.04
N GLY A 42 -4.49 5.79 0.57
CA GLY A 42 -4.15 6.97 -0.20
C GLY A 42 -2.74 6.92 -0.79
N CYS A 43 -1.77 6.44 -0.01
CA CYS A 43 -0.42 6.13 -0.46
C CYS A 43 -0.42 5.15 -1.63
N THR A 44 -1.15 4.04 -1.49
CA THR A 44 -1.21 2.98 -2.50
C THR A 44 -1.74 3.51 -3.83
N VAL A 45 -2.82 4.29 -3.78
CA VAL A 45 -3.36 5.00 -4.96
C VAL A 45 -2.33 5.97 -5.54
N GLY A 46 -1.65 6.74 -4.69
CA GLY A 46 -0.60 7.66 -5.11
C GLY A 46 0.59 6.99 -5.80
N PHE A 47 1.01 5.81 -5.31
CA PHE A 47 2.05 5.00 -5.96
C PHE A 47 1.58 4.46 -7.30
N ALA A 48 0.34 4.00 -7.39
CA ALA A 48 -0.24 3.52 -8.63
C ALA A 48 -0.28 4.61 -9.71
N GLN A 49 -0.71 5.82 -9.35
CA GLN A 49 -0.72 6.98 -10.24
C GLN A 49 0.68 7.42 -10.72
N ARG A 50 1.73 7.08 -9.95
CA ARG A 50 3.13 7.36 -10.31
C ARG A 50 3.79 6.21 -11.08
N ASN A 51 3.01 5.25 -11.57
CA ASN A 51 3.46 4.10 -12.35
C ASN A 51 4.45 3.18 -11.61
N TYR A 52 4.23 2.97 -10.31
CA TYR A 52 4.95 1.92 -9.59
C TYR A 52 4.48 0.55 -10.10
N ASP A 53 5.40 -0.42 -10.13
CA ASP A 53 5.14 -1.76 -10.66
C ASP A 53 4.36 -2.67 -9.70
N GLY A 54 4.30 -2.30 -8.41
CA GLY A 54 3.56 -3.01 -7.37
C GLY A 54 3.71 -2.34 -6.01
N VAL A 55 2.86 -2.70 -5.05
CA VAL A 55 2.95 -2.24 -3.66
C VAL A 55 2.87 -3.42 -2.70
N ILE A 56 3.70 -3.38 -1.65
CA ILE A 56 3.68 -4.36 -0.57
C ILE A 56 3.24 -3.63 0.71
N GLN A 57 2.15 -4.07 1.32
CA GLN A 57 1.72 -3.61 2.63
C GLN A 57 2.33 -4.50 3.71
N LEU A 58 3.01 -3.87 4.66
CA LEU A 58 3.51 -4.52 5.87
C LEU A 58 2.63 -4.07 7.03
N ALA A 59 1.90 -4.99 7.65
CA ALA A 59 0.95 -4.70 8.71
C ALA A 59 1.24 -5.56 9.93
N PRO A 60 1.15 -5.03 11.17
CA PRO A 60 1.14 -5.88 12.36
C PRO A 60 -0.09 -6.78 12.35
N LEU A 61 0.05 -8.02 12.82
CA LEU A 61 -1.11 -8.89 13.02
C LEU A 61 -2.13 -8.20 13.94
N THR A 62 -3.42 -8.33 13.64
CA THR A 62 -4.54 -7.74 14.39
C THR A 62 -4.69 -6.20 14.33
N CYS A 63 -3.89 -5.50 13.52
CA CYS A 63 -4.08 -4.06 13.32
C CYS A 63 -5.33 -3.77 12.47
N MET A 64 -6.48 -3.52 13.12
CA MET A 64 -7.77 -3.28 12.46
C MET A 64 -7.70 -2.24 11.31
N PRO A 65 -7.08 -1.05 11.46
CA PRO A 65 -6.96 -0.10 10.35
C PRO A 65 -6.29 -0.67 9.09
N GLU A 66 -5.24 -1.48 9.28
CA GLU A 66 -4.52 -2.10 8.16
C GLU A 66 -5.27 -3.29 7.57
N ILE A 67 -6.06 -4.00 8.37
CA ILE A 67 -7.00 -5.03 7.90
C ILE A 67 -8.07 -4.39 6.99
N VAL A 68 -8.60 -3.23 7.39
CA VAL A 68 -9.56 -2.48 6.56
C VAL A 68 -8.90 -1.94 5.29
N ALA A 69 -7.67 -1.43 5.36
CA ALA A 69 -6.93 -1.02 4.16
C ALA A 69 -6.71 -2.21 3.21
N HIS A 70 -6.32 -3.38 3.74
CA HIS A 70 -6.13 -4.59 2.95
C HIS A 70 -7.44 -5.05 2.28
N SER A 71 -8.59 -4.93 2.94
CA SER A 71 -9.88 -5.30 2.32
C SER A 71 -10.27 -4.40 1.15
N VAL A 72 -9.70 -3.19 1.09
CA VAL A 72 -9.94 -2.21 0.02
C VAL A 72 -9.01 -2.44 -1.19
N PHE A 73 -7.85 -3.06 -0.99
CA PHE A 73 -6.84 -3.26 -2.03
C PHE A 73 -7.31 -3.97 -3.29
N PRO A 74 -8.20 -4.98 -3.27
CA PRO A 74 -8.72 -5.56 -4.51
C PRO A 74 -9.32 -4.51 -5.46
N ALA A 75 -10.08 -3.54 -4.94
CA ALA A 75 -10.66 -2.47 -5.75
C ALA A 75 -9.60 -1.52 -6.32
N VAL A 76 -8.60 -1.15 -5.50
CA VAL A 76 -7.48 -0.31 -5.95
C VAL A 76 -6.64 -1.03 -7.02
N SER A 77 -6.41 -2.34 -6.84
CA SER A 77 -5.67 -3.17 -7.79
C SER A 77 -6.38 -3.25 -9.14
N GLU A 78 -7.71 -3.37 -9.13
CA GLU A 78 -8.53 -3.39 -10.34
C GLU A 78 -8.55 -2.03 -11.04
N ASP A 79 -8.78 -0.94 -10.32
CA ASP A 79 -8.90 0.40 -10.91
C ASP A 79 -7.58 0.90 -11.52
N TYR A 80 -6.45 0.58 -10.88
CA TYR A 80 -5.13 1.06 -11.32
C TYR A 80 -4.26 -0.01 -11.98
N GLN A 81 -4.75 -1.24 -12.09
CA GLN A 81 -4.00 -2.38 -12.65
C GLN A 81 -2.61 -2.52 -12.02
N ILE A 82 -2.54 -2.36 -10.68
CA ILE A 82 -1.31 -2.46 -9.89
C ILE A 82 -1.35 -3.70 -8.99
N PRO A 83 -0.33 -4.58 -9.06
CA PRO A 83 -0.12 -5.65 -8.10
C PRO A 83 -0.01 -5.20 -6.65
N LEU A 84 -0.74 -5.85 -5.74
CA LEU A 84 -0.69 -5.60 -4.29
C LEU A 84 -0.41 -6.91 -3.52
N LEU A 85 0.47 -6.85 -2.52
CA LEU A 85 0.75 -7.95 -1.60
C LEU A 85 0.74 -7.48 -0.15
N THR A 86 0.08 -8.22 0.75
CA THR A 86 0.07 -7.89 2.18
C THR A 86 0.77 -8.98 2.99
N PHE A 87 1.70 -8.56 3.85
CA PHE A 87 2.29 -9.37 4.91
C PHE A 87 1.80 -8.90 6.27
N TYR A 88 1.13 -9.81 6.99
CA TYR A 88 0.91 -9.65 8.41
C TYR A 88 2.12 -10.18 9.16
N LEU A 89 2.77 -9.31 9.92
CA LEU A 89 3.95 -9.64 10.71
C LEU A 89 3.50 -10.04 12.12
N ASP A 90 3.90 -11.23 12.56
CA ASP A 90 3.82 -11.72 13.93
C ASP A 90 5.14 -12.42 14.33
N GLU A 91 5.29 -12.74 15.62
CA GLU A 91 6.48 -13.43 16.15
C GLU A 91 6.65 -14.86 15.60
N LEU A 92 5.61 -15.44 14.99
CA LEU A 92 5.57 -16.81 14.48
C LEU A 92 5.68 -16.88 12.94
N SER A 93 5.92 -15.75 12.28
CA SER A 93 5.95 -15.65 10.82
C SER A 93 7.15 -16.43 10.28
N GLY A 94 6.89 -17.62 9.73
CA GLY A 94 7.94 -18.49 9.19
C GLY A 94 8.63 -17.88 7.96
N GLU A 95 9.95 -17.72 8.03
CA GLU A 95 10.80 -17.09 7.01
C GLU A 95 10.60 -17.68 5.60
N ALA A 96 10.47 -19.01 5.50
CA ALA A 96 10.27 -19.70 4.22
C ALA A 96 8.96 -19.30 3.51
N GLY A 97 7.91 -19.01 4.29
CA GLY A 97 6.62 -18.57 3.76
C GLY A 97 6.66 -17.15 3.19
N LEU A 98 7.52 -16.28 3.73
CA LEU A 98 7.73 -14.92 3.22
C LEU A 98 8.49 -14.94 1.90
N GLN A 99 9.58 -15.71 1.82
CA GLN A 99 10.41 -15.79 0.62
C GLN A 99 9.60 -16.27 -0.59
N THR A 100 8.87 -17.38 -0.45
CA THR A 100 8.09 -17.96 -1.56
C THR A 100 7.02 -17.00 -2.07
N ARG A 101 6.36 -16.27 -1.16
CA ARG A 101 5.33 -15.27 -1.53
C ARG A 101 5.93 -14.05 -2.20
N LEU A 102 7.13 -13.65 -1.79
CA LEU A 102 7.86 -12.55 -2.44
C LEU A 102 8.32 -12.93 -3.84
N GLU A 103 8.89 -14.12 -4.02
CA GLU A 103 9.26 -14.67 -5.34
C GLU A 103 8.04 -14.70 -6.28
N ALA A 104 6.92 -15.26 -5.81
CA ALA A 104 5.68 -15.29 -6.59
C ALA A 104 5.14 -13.88 -6.92
N PHE A 105 5.35 -12.90 -6.04
CA PHE A 105 4.92 -11.53 -6.29
C PHE A 105 5.78 -10.83 -7.34
N VAL A 106 7.10 -11.06 -7.35
CA VAL A 106 7.99 -10.56 -8.40
C VAL A 106 7.62 -11.15 -9.77
N ASP A 107 7.29 -12.44 -9.82
CA ASP A 107 6.80 -13.10 -11.03
C ASP A 107 5.48 -12.48 -11.52
N LEU A 108 4.57 -12.17 -10.58
CA LEU A 108 3.31 -11.50 -10.88
C LEU A 108 3.52 -10.10 -11.44
N ILE A 109 4.40 -9.29 -10.84
CA ILE A 109 4.76 -7.96 -11.37
C ILE A 109 5.30 -8.07 -12.80
N SER A 110 6.20 -9.02 -13.03
CA SER A 110 6.79 -9.26 -14.35
C SER A 110 5.72 -9.64 -15.39
N ALA A 111 4.69 -10.38 -14.99
CA ALA A 111 3.56 -10.72 -15.86
C ALA A 111 2.67 -9.51 -16.16
N TYR A 112 2.44 -8.62 -15.18
CA TYR A 112 1.71 -7.36 -15.38
C TYR A 112 2.45 -6.42 -16.33
N SER A 113 3.77 -6.30 -16.20
CA SER A 113 4.58 -5.47 -17.10
C SER A 113 4.49 -5.94 -18.55
N ARG A 114 4.64 -7.25 -18.81
CA ARG A 114 4.46 -7.82 -20.16
C ARG A 114 3.06 -7.57 -20.74
N LYS A 115 2.01 -7.60 -19.91
CA LYS A 115 0.64 -7.26 -20.35
C LYS A 115 0.52 -5.78 -20.73
N LYS A 116 1.16 -4.86 -20.01
CA LYS A 116 1.20 -3.44 -20.37
C LYS A 116 1.90 -3.22 -21.71
N GLU A 117 3.02 -3.92 -21.96
CA GLU A 117 3.79 -3.80 -23.20
C GLU A 117 3.08 -4.39 -24.42
N GLY A 118 2.34 -5.50 -24.27
CA GLY A 118 1.60 -6.14 -25.36
C GLY A 118 0.27 -5.48 -25.74
N VAL A 119 -0.12 -4.41 -25.05
CA VAL A 119 -1.33 -3.60 -25.34
C VAL A 119 -0.97 -2.30 -26.08
N LEU A 120 0.33 -2.04 -26.32
CA LEU A 120 0.84 -0.94 -27.16
C LEU A 120 1.06 -1.36 -28.61
#